data_AF-A0A4R1G6U7-F1
#
_entry.id   AF-A0A4R1G6U7-F1
#
_cell.length_a   1.000
_cell.length_b   1.000
_cell.length_c   1.000
_cell.angle_alpha   90.00
_cell.angle_beta   90.00
_cell.angle_gamma   90.00
#
_symmetry.space_group_name_H-M   'P 1'
#
loop_
_entity.id
_entity.type
_entity.pdbx_description
1 polymer ?
#
loop_
_entity_poly.entity_id
_entity_poly.type
_entity_poly.pdbx_seq_one_letter_code
_entity_poly.pdbx_strand_id
1 'polypeptide(L)'
;MENSFLKAFAVYAYSFVLIFMFNSLVMVLMMKAGLPATAGTLFSYVSTPVVLYFTYRLAVTKFLSKPVDERKIPKAWLYQFIPFLIASVLSFQALAHLVKKPPVAVFIFLNVELLVIYITFKLSLQKVLLKEERNG
;
A
#
# COMPACT_ATOMS: atom_id res chain seq x y z
N MET A 1 8.79 14.04 -15.58
CA MET A 1 9.12 12.97 -14.61
C MET A 1 8.36 13.11 -13.30
N GLU A 2 8.30 14.31 -12.70
CA GLU A 2 7.58 14.52 -11.43
C GLU A 2 6.07 14.31 -11.57
N ASN A 3 5.44 14.88 -12.61
CA ASN A 3 4.01 14.69 -12.87
C ASN A 3 3.61 13.22 -13.11
N SER A 4 4.44 12.45 -13.82
CA SER A 4 4.19 11.01 -14.05
C SER A 4 4.36 10.18 -12.79
N PHE A 5 5.36 10.52 -11.96
CA PHE A 5 5.55 9.89 -10.66
C PHE A 5 4.35 10.16 -9.74
N LEU A 6 3.90 11.40 -9.63
CA LEU A 6 2.76 11.77 -8.80
C LEU A 6 1.47 11.08 -9.26
N LYS A 7 1.24 10.95 -10.58
CA LYS A 7 0.11 10.18 -11.12
C LYS A 7 0.17 8.70 -10.73
N ALA A 8 1.33 8.05 -10.94
CA ALA A 8 1.52 6.65 -10.57
C ALA A 8 1.33 6.44 -9.05
N PHE A 9 1.93 7.31 -8.24
CA PHE A 9 1.78 7.30 -6.80
C PHE A 9 0.33 7.51 -6.37
N ALA A 10 -0.37 8.50 -6.94
CA ALA A 10 -1.77 8.77 -6.60
C ALA A 10 -2.65 7.56 -6.87
N VAL A 11 -2.51 6.90 -8.03
CA VAL A 11 -3.25 5.66 -8.34
C VAL A 11 -2.99 4.59 -7.27
N TYR A 12 -1.73 4.42 -6.87
CA TYR A 12 -1.36 3.43 -5.85
C TYR A 12 -1.90 3.79 -4.45
N ALA A 13 -1.76 5.05 -4.04
CA ALA A 13 -2.24 5.56 -2.75
C ALA A 13 -3.76 5.50 -2.62
N TYR A 14 -4.50 5.91 -3.65
CA TYR A 14 -5.97 5.80 -3.64
C TYR A 14 -6.42 4.34 -3.64
N SER A 15 -5.71 3.45 -4.34
CA SER A 15 -6.00 2.02 -4.29
C SER A 15 -5.82 1.45 -2.89
N PHE A 16 -4.79 1.88 -2.15
CA PHE A 16 -4.60 1.53 -0.74
C PHE A 16 -5.78 1.98 0.14
N VAL A 17 -6.21 3.24 0.01
CA VAL A 17 -7.35 3.75 0.79
C VAL A 17 -8.62 2.97 0.43
N LEU A 18 -8.87 2.72 -0.85
CA LEU A 18 -10.03 1.97 -1.32
C LEU A 18 -10.06 0.53 -0.78
N ILE A 19 -8.93 -0.19 -0.84
CA ILE A 19 -8.90 -1.57 -0.33
C ILE A 19 -9.04 -1.61 1.20
N PHE A 20 -8.49 -0.63 1.92
CA PHE A 20 -8.69 -0.51 3.37
C PHE A 20 -10.17 -0.31 3.74
N MET A 21 -10.86 0.60 3.03
CA MET A 21 -12.29 0.84 3.23
C MET A 21 -13.13 -0.39 2.84
N PHE A 22 -12.81 -1.01 1.71
CA PHE A 22 -13.49 -2.22 1.24
C PHE A 22 -13.33 -3.37 2.24
N ASN A 23 -12.13 -3.64 2.73
CA ASN A 23 -11.89 -4.70 3.72
C ASN A 23 -12.63 -4.43 5.03
N SER A 24 -12.70 -3.17 5.46
CA SER A 24 -13.47 -2.76 6.64
C SER A 24 -14.97 -3.02 6.45
N LEU A 25 -15.51 -2.70 5.27
CA LEU A 25 -16.91 -3.00 4.92
C LEU A 25 -17.19 -4.51 4.89
N VAL A 26 -16.33 -5.28 4.23
CA VAL A 26 -16.45 -6.75 4.15
C VAL A 26 -16.40 -7.38 5.55
N MET A 27 -15.50 -6.94 6.41
CA MET A 27 -15.42 -7.42 7.79
C MET A 27 -16.73 -7.20 8.55
N VAL A 28 -17.31 -6.00 8.44
CA VAL A 28 -18.61 -5.71 9.09
C VAL A 28 -19.74 -6.57 8.52
N LEU A 29 -19.77 -6.78 7.20
CA LEU A 29 -20.78 -7.65 6.56
C LEU A 29 -20.64 -9.11 6.98
N MET A 30 -19.41 -9.63 7.06
CA MET A 30 -19.13 -10.97 7.54
C MET A 30 -19.57 -11.16 8.99
N MET A 31 -19.25 -10.20 9.87
CA MET A 31 -19.69 -10.25 11.27
C MET A 31 -21.22 -10.21 11.39
N LYS A 32 -21.90 -9.40 10.57
CA LYS A 32 -23.38 -9.38 10.51
C LYS A 32 -23.97 -10.71 10.00
N ALA A 33 -23.24 -11.45 9.17
CA ALA A 33 -23.61 -12.77 8.70
C ALA A 33 -23.28 -13.90 9.70
N GLY A 34 -22.79 -13.57 10.91
CA GLY A 34 -22.46 -14.54 11.95
C GLY A 34 -21.07 -15.17 11.83
N LEU A 35 -20.22 -14.69 10.90
CA LEU A 35 -18.84 -15.15 10.78
C LEU A 35 -17.96 -14.53 11.87
N PRO A 36 -16.93 -15.27 12.35
CA PRO A 36 -15.99 -14.72 13.32
C PRO A 36 -15.14 -13.61 12.70
N ALA A 37 -14.72 -12.64 13.51
CA ALA A 37 -13.87 -11.52 13.08
C ALA A 37 -12.57 -12.00 12.38
N THR A 38 -12.05 -13.17 12.77
CA THR A 38 -10.88 -13.81 12.17
C THR A 38 -11.05 -14.10 10.67
N ALA A 39 -12.27 -14.40 10.21
CA ALA A 39 -12.55 -14.61 8.78
C ALA A 39 -12.35 -13.31 7.98
N GLY A 40 -12.83 -12.18 8.51
CA GLY A 40 -12.60 -10.86 7.91
C GLY A 40 -11.13 -10.44 7.93
N THR A 41 -10.41 -10.76 9.01
CA THR A 41 -8.96 -10.53 9.10
C THR A 41 -8.19 -11.34 8.05
N LEU A 42 -8.48 -12.64 7.92
CA LEU A 42 -7.87 -13.51 6.91
C LEU A 42 -8.15 -13.01 5.49
N PHE A 43 -9.40 -12.61 5.21
CA PHE A 43 -9.76 -12.02 3.94
C PHE A 43 -8.93 -10.78 3.63
N SER A 44 -8.81 -9.86 4.60
CA SER A 44 -8.02 -8.63 4.46
C SER A 44 -6.53 -8.92 4.20
N TYR A 45 -5.96 -9.93 4.86
CA TYR A 45 -4.56 -10.34 4.65
C TYR A 45 -4.28 -10.91 3.27
N VAL A 46 -5.29 -11.44 2.58
CA VAL A 46 -5.14 -11.94 1.22
C VAL A 46 -5.49 -10.87 0.19
N SER A 47 -6.59 -10.13 0.41
CA SER A 47 -7.08 -9.14 -0.54
C SER A 47 -6.13 -7.94 -0.66
N THR A 48 -5.56 -7.47 0.47
CA THR A 48 -4.71 -6.27 0.48
C THR A 48 -3.44 -6.47 -0.35
N PRO A 49 -2.62 -7.51 -0.14
CA PRO A 49 -1.41 -7.70 -0.95
C PRO A 49 -1.72 -7.93 -2.43
N VAL A 50 -2.79 -8.66 -2.75
CA VAL A 50 -3.20 -8.92 -4.14
C VAL A 50 -3.57 -7.62 -4.85
N VAL A 51 -4.47 -6.81 -4.26
CA VAL A 51 -4.90 -5.55 -4.86
C VAL A 51 -3.75 -4.56 -4.95
N LEU A 52 -2.91 -4.47 -3.92
CA LEU A 52 -1.73 -3.60 -3.95
C LEU A 52 -0.71 -4.06 -4.99
N TYR A 53 -0.48 -5.36 -5.18
CA TYR A 53 0.42 -5.83 -6.22
C TYR A 53 -0.05 -5.42 -7.63
N PHE A 54 -1.32 -5.67 -7.95
CA PHE A 54 -1.86 -5.33 -9.27
C PHE A 54 -1.95 -3.82 -9.51
N THR A 55 -2.29 -3.05 -8.49
CA THR A 55 -2.35 -1.59 -8.60
C THR A 55 -0.96 -0.98 -8.68
N TYR A 56 0.04 -1.54 -7.99
CA TYR A 56 1.45 -1.18 -8.16
C TYR A 56 1.90 -1.45 -9.60
N ARG A 57 1.65 -2.67 -10.11
CA ARG A 57 1.98 -3.05 -11.50
C ARG A 57 1.35 -2.05 -12.49
N LEU A 58 0.06 -1.80 -12.37
CA LEU A 58 -0.67 -0.85 -13.23
C LEU A 58 -0.15 0.58 -13.11
N ALA A 59 0.15 1.03 -11.89
CA ALA A 59 0.71 2.35 -11.64
C ALA A 59 2.06 2.54 -12.36
N VAL A 60 2.96 1.56 -12.23
CA VAL A 60 4.31 1.68 -12.79
C VAL A 60 4.36 1.44 -14.30
N THR A 61 3.50 0.58 -14.87
CA THR A 61 3.51 0.31 -16.31
C THR A 61 2.77 1.37 -17.11
N LYS A 62 1.67 1.92 -16.58
CA LYS A 62 0.78 2.80 -17.35
C LYS A 62 1.04 4.29 -17.13
N PHE A 63 1.51 4.69 -15.94
CA PHE A 63 1.59 6.10 -15.56
C PHE A 63 3.02 6.64 -15.46
N LEU A 64 4.04 5.77 -15.41
CA LEU A 64 5.41 6.22 -15.58
C LEU A 64 5.67 6.53 -17.06
N SER A 65 6.29 7.68 -17.33
CA SER A 65 6.65 8.10 -18.70
C SER A 65 7.81 7.32 -19.32
N LYS A 66 8.26 6.23 -18.69
CA LYS A 66 9.41 5.44 -19.13
C LYS A 66 9.01 3.97 -19.26
N PRO A 67 9.58 3.24 -20.23
CA PRO A 67 9.38 1.80 -20.32
C PRO A 67 9.94 1.13 -19.06
N VAL A 68 9.15 0.24 -18.48
CA VAL A 68 9.50 -0.51 -17.27
C VAL A 68 9.66 -1.97 -17.63
N ASP A 69 10.77 -2.60 -17.24
CA ASP A 69 10.95 -4.04 -17.35
C ASP A 69 9.99 -4.76 -16.39
N GLU A 70 9.00 -5.46 -16.96
CA GLU A 70 7.98 -6.19 -16.19
C GLU A 70 8.58 -7.26 -15.26
N ARG A 71 9.75 -7.81 -15.59
CA ARG A 71 10.43 -8.81 -14.77
C ARG A 71 10.93 -8.22 -13.44
N LYS A 72 11.18 -6.91 -13.39
CA LYS A 72 11.62 -6.20 -12.18
C LYS A 72 10.45 -5.79 -11.27
N ILE A 73 9.21 -5.81 -11.78
CA ILE A 73 8.02 -5.35 -11.03
C ILE A 73 7.79 -6.13 -9.73
N PRO A 74 7.83 -7.48 -9.69
CA PRO A 74 7.63 -8.22 -8.44
C PRO A 74 8.68 -7.86 -7.38
N LYS A 75 9.95 -7.74 -7.80
CA LYS A 75 11.04 -7.36 -6.90
C LYS A 75 10.89 -5.94 -6.37
N ALA A 76 10.50 -5.00 -7.23
CA ALA A 76 10.28 -3.62 -6.85
C ALA A 76 9.08 -3.48 -5.90
N TRP A 77 8.00 -4.20 -6.19
CA TRP A 77 6.84 -4.27 -5.30
C TRP A 77 7.23 -4.84 -3.94
N LEU A 78 7.97 -5.95 -3.85
CA LEU A 78 8.43 -6.47 -2.56
C LEU A 78 9.32 -5.47 -1.80
N TYR A 79 10.19 -4.74 -2.51
CA TYR A 79 11.03 -3.70 -1.93
C TYR A 79 10.20 -2.51 -1.38
N GLN A 80 9.02 -2.27 -1.92
CA GLN A 80 8.06 -1.30 -1.41
C GLN A 80 7.23 -1.89 -0.26
N PHE A 81 6.63 -3.05 -0.49
CA PHE A 81 5.58 -3.66 0.31
C PHE A 81 6.10 -4.18 1.65
N ILE A 82 7.29 -4.78 1.70
CA ILE A 82 7.84 -5.32 2.95
C ILE A 82 8.14 -4.19 3.95
N PRO A 83 8.89 -3.13 3.59
CA PRO A 83 9.11 -2.00 4.50
C PRO A 83 7.82 -1.28 4.88
N PHE A 84 6.88 -1.15 3.92
CA PHE A 84 5.55 -0.61 4.18
C PHE A 84 4.84 -1.43 5.26
N LEU A 85 4.69 -2.74 5.06
CA LEU A 85 4.01 -3.64 6.00
C LEU A 85 4.62 -3.59 7.40
N ILE A 86 5.95 -3.60 7.51
CA ILE A 86 6.65 -3.50 8.81
C ILE A 86 6.30 -2.16 9.48
N ALA A 87 6.41 -1.05 8.74
CA ALA A 87 6.07 0.26 9.25
C ALA A 87 4.59 0.36 9.65
N SER A 88 3.68 -0.25 8.88
CA SER A 88 2.24 -0.29 9.18
C SER A 88 1.94 -1.05 10.48
N VAL A 89 2.62 -2.17 10.72
CA VAL A 89 2.43 -2.93 11.96
C VAL A 89 2.92 -2.12 13.16
N LEU A 90 4.09 -1.49 13.04
CA LEU A 90 4.65 -0.66 14.10
C LEU A 90 3.81 0.60 14.36
N SER A 91 3.33 1.27 13.31
CA SER A 91 2.48 2.46 13.41
C SER A 91 1.15 2.11 14.06
N PHE A 92 0.52 1.00 13.67
CA PHE A 92 -0.72 0.51 14.26
C PHE A 92 -0.55 0.18 15.74
N GLN A 93 0.51 -0.56 16.10
CA GLN A 93 0.82 -0.88 17.49
C GLN A 93 1.04 0.40 18.31
N ALA A 94 1.84 1.35 17.83
CA ALA A 94 2.07 2.60 18.53
C ALA A 94 0.77 3.40 18.74
N LEU A 95 -0.07 3.51 17.70
CA LEU A 95 -1.32 4.27 17.78
C LEU A 95 -2.36 3.62 18.69
N ALA A 96 -2.42 2.29 18.73
CA ALA A 96 -3.31 1.57 19.65
C ALA A 96 -2.98 1.85 21.13
N HIS A 97 -1.70 2.07 21.46
CA HIS A 97 -1.28 2.40 22.82
C HIS A 97 -1.42 3.89 23.14
N LEU A 98 -1.12 4.77 22.17
CA LEU A 98 -1.04 6.22 22.39
C LEU A 98 -2.39 6.94 22.26
N VAL A 99 -3.31 6.45 21.42
CA VAL A 99 -4.54 7.16 21.06
C VAL A 99 -5.77 6.40 21.53
N LYS A 100 -6.41 6.91 22.60
CA LYS A 100 -7.59 6.28 23.23
C LYS A 100 -8.88 6.40 22.42
N LYS A 101 -8.95 7.32 21.44
CA LYS A 101 -10.15 7.54 20.61
C LYS A 101 -9.98 6.81 19.27
N PRO A 102 -10.74 5.72 19.01
CA PRO A 102 -10.56 4.90 17.80
C PRO A 102 -10.65 5.68 16.47
N PRO A 103 -11.59 6.61 16.26
CA PRO A 103 -11.65 7.38 15.01
C PRO A 103 -10.41 8.26 14.77
N VAL A 104 -9.87 8.83 15.84
CA VAL A 104 -8.66 9.67 15.76
C VAL A 104 -7.43 8.80 15.47
N ALA A 105 -7.34 7.62 16.07
CA ALA A 105 -6.28 6.66 15.81
C ALA A 105 -6.27 6.24 14.33
N VAL A 106 -7.44 5.91 13.76
CA VAL A 106 -7.58 5.55 12.34
C VAL A 106 -7.21 6.72 11.43
N PHE A 107 -7.63 7.94 11.74
CA PHE A 107 -7.27 9.11 10.96
C PHE A 107 -5.75 9.34 10.93
N ILE A 108 -5.09 9.30 12.09
CA ILE A 108 -3.63 9.46 12.17
C ILE A 108 -2.94 8.31 11.43
N PHE A 109 -3.40 7.08 11.64
CA PHE A 109 -2.88 5.89 10.96
C PHE A 109 -2.89 6.08 9.44
N LEU A 110 -4.03 6.38 8.84
CA LEU A 110 -4.14 6.55 7.39
C LEU A 110 -3.19 7.62 6.83
N ASN A 111 -3.00 8.73 7.55
CA ASN A 111 -2.07 9.78 7.11
C ASN A 111 -0.60 9.32 7.20
N VAL A 112 -0.23 8.62 8.27
CA VAL A 112 1.11 8.02 8.41
C VAL A 112 1.35 6.98 7.33
N GLU A 113 0.37 6.12 7.05
CA GLU A 113 0.47 5.11 5.99
C GLU A 113 0.68 5.74 4.61
N LEU A 114 -0.01 6.84 4.28
CA LEU A 114 0.20 7.55 3.02
C LEU A 114 1.64 8.08 2.88
N LEU A 115 2.22 8.58 3.97
CA LEU A 115 3.62 9.04 3.99
C LEU A 115 4.59 7.86 3.80
N VAL A 116 4.36 6.74 4.49
CA VAL A 116 5.18 5.54 4.37
C VAL A 116 5.09 4.95 2.96
N ILE A 117 3.89 4.84 2.40
CA ILE A 117 3.68 4.41 1.00
C ILE A 117 4.44 5.33 0.06
N TYR A 118 4.36 6.65 0.23
CA TYR A 118 5.08 7.60 -0.62
C TYR A 118 6.59 7.33 -0.64
N ILE A 119 7.20 7.21 0.55
CA ILE A 119 8.64 6.97 0.70
C ILE A 119 9.03 5.62 0.09
N THR A 120 8.34 4.55 0.48
CA THR A 120 8.64 3.19 0.02
C THR A 120 8.42 3.03 -1.48
N PHE A 121 7.37 3.63 -2.03
CA PHE A 121 7.08 3.65 -3.47
C PHE A 121 8.22 4.36 -4.21
N LYS A 122 8.58 5.58 -3.81
CA LYS A 122 9.69 6.34 -4.41
C LYS A 122 11.00 5.55 -4.40
N LEU A 123 11.34 4.93 -3.27
CA LEU A 123 12.56 4.13 -3.13
C LEU A 123 12.55 2.90 -4.05
N SER A 124 11.41 2.20 -4.15
CA SER A 124 11.29 1.04 -5.05
C SER A 124 11.54 1.40 -6.51
N LEU A 125 11.03 2.56 -6.97
CA LEU A 125 11.28 3.04 -8.32
C LEU A 125 12.76 3.35 -8.52
N GLN A 126 13.35 4.14 -7.63
CA GLN A 126 14.73 4.61 -7.76
C GLN A 126 15.78 3.50 -7.64
N LYS A 127 15.54 2.53 -6.76
CA LYS A 127 16.52 1.48 -6.41
C LYS A 127 16.34 0.20 -7.20
N VAL A 128 15.18 -0.04 -7.80
CA VAL A 128 14.90 -1.30 -8.50
C VAL A 128 14.52 -1.06 -9.95
N LEU A 129 13.49 -0.25 -10.22
CA LEU A 129 12.94 -0.13 -11.57
C LEU A 129 13.75 0.80 -12.48
N LEU A 130 14.31 1.88 -11.93
CA LEU A 130 15.03 2.93 -12.67
C LEU A 130 16.54 2.93 -12.38
N LYS A 131 17.07 1.87 -11.77
CA LYS A 131 18.46 1.80 -11.27
C LYS A 131 19.52 1.92 -12.38
N GLU A 132 19.21 1.51 -13.61
CA GLU A 132 20.18 1.45 -14.71
C GLU A 132 20.62 2.83 -15.25
N GLU A 133 19.93 3.93 -14.92
CA GLU A 133 20.28 5.27 -15.42
C GLU A 133 21.34 6.01 -14.59
N ARG A 134 21.80 5.49 -13.44
CA ARG A 134 22.84 6.18 -12.63
C ARG A 134 24.27 5.77 -12.95
N ASN A 135 24.46 4.72 -13.74
CA ASN A 135 25.77 4.13 -14.03
C ASN A 135 26.10 4.09 -15.53
N GLY A 136 25.40 4.86 -16.36
CA GLY A 136 25.62 4.98 -17.80
C GLY A 136 25.89 6.42 -18.20
#